data_AF-A0A8K0UKE4-F1
#
_entry.id   AF-A0A8K0UKE4-F1
#
_cell.length_a   1.000
_cell.length_b   1.000
_cell.length_c   1.000
_cell.angle_alpha   90.00
_cell.angle_beta   90.00
_cell.angle_gamma   90.00
#
_symmetry.space_group_name_H-M   'P 1'
#
loop_
_entity.id
_entity.type
_entity.pdbx_description
1 polymer ?
#
loop_
_entity_poly.entity_id
_entity_poly.type
_entity_poly.pdbx_seq_one_letter_code
_entity_poly.pdbx_strand_id
1 'polypeptide(L)'
;MPGPRPTQARSSTMVSASPPPPYQNVPQDHSSRAHSYQDMESTIGSTTPTQPFSHANHRDYGTLPVPSPSSPGDTDTDSDIAEADSRMLKRVLALAVIAFMCFSTIQFVYAQGEIQEERRVWERERREHAAEVKVWNQERADHEREGQVFQRAREEWQQERKEHAAEVVLWNRERAEHEREGEVFQQAREEWQRERKAHKPFWGTVGLQSPSCLAYNTRRYQAKLRNVPLGADWLQACMSTQVEIQGRTFSAPEKCEIWGDDVYGYWIVDFDQPECQPRWADFTWQKGCLRPGIYGLEAPLWGQKQGDDVYQLCMTTPGYLAGYGDMGHPNYCERRGDRDIGMVGRWEVPDNNCW
;
A
#
# COMPACT_ATOMS: atom_id res chain seq x y z
N MET A 1 -23.20 38.75 59.13
CA MET A 1 -22.20 37.69 58.86
C MET A 1 -22.86 36.66 57.94
N PRO A 2 -22.72 36.75 56.61
CA PRO A 2 -23.27 35.77 55.69
C PRO A 2 -22.33 34.56 55.57
N GLY A 3 -22.86 33.36 55.80
CA GLY A 3 -22.12 32.09 55.73
C GLY A 3 -21.80 31.63 54.30
N PRO A 4 -20.82 30.72 54.13
CA PRO A 4 -20.29 30.36 52.82
C PRO A 4 -21.21 29.38 52.07
N ARG A 5 -21.26 29.51 50.74
CA ARG A 5 -21.96 28.60 49.82
C ARG A 5 -21.20 27.29 49.65
N PRO A 6 -21.89 26.15 49.48
CA PRO A 6 -21.27 24.86 49.21
C PRO A 6 -20.87 24.73 47.74
N THR A 7 -19.67 24.22 47.53
CA THR A 7 -19.06 23.89 46.24
C THR A 7 -19.65 22.59 45.69
N GLN A 8 -20.20 22.63 44.46
CA GLN A 8 -20.69 21.43 43.77
C GLN A 8 -19.49 20.62 43.23
N ALA A 9 -19.39 19.36 43.66
CA ALA A 9 -18.46 18.39 43.12
C ALA A 9 -19.00 17.85 41.77
N ARG A 10 -18.22 18.03 40.71
CA ARG A 10 -18.44 17.39 39.41
C ARG A 10 -18.13 15.90 39.52
N SER A 11 -19.17 15.08 39.40
CA SER A 11 -19.05 13.63 39.27
C SER A 11 -18.66 13.30 37.81
N SER A 12 -17.43 12.85 37.60
CA SER A 12 -16.96 12.34 36.31
C SER A 12 -17.33 10.86 36.21
N THR A 13 -18.38 10.57 35.45
CA THR A 13 -18.75 9.22 35.03
C THR A 13 -17.67 8.68 34.09
N MET A 14 -16.90 7.70 34.54
CA MET A 14 -16.04 6.89 33.67
C MET A 14 -16.94 6.03 32.77
N VAL A 15 -16.91 6.31 31.47
CA VAL A 15 -17.54 5.46 30.46
C VAL A 15 -16.71 4.18 30.36
N SER A 16 -17.26 3.09 30.90
CA SER A 16 -16.70 1.75 30.75
C SER A 16 -16.81 1.34 29.27
N ALA A 17 -15.66 1.29 28.59
CA ALA A 17 -15.58 0.80 27.22
C ALA A 17 -15.95 -0.69 27.22
N SER A 18 -17.05 -1.02 26.54
CA SER A 18 -17.48 -2.41 26.39
C SER A 18 -16.44 -3.20 25.60
N PRO A 19 -16.17 -4.48 25.93
CA PRO A 19 -15.25 -5.31 25.18
C PRO A 19 -15.76 -5.49 23.73
N PRO A 20 -14.85 -5.54 22.73
CA PRO A 20 -15.25 -5.75 21.35
C PRO A 20 -15.95 -7.11 21.18
N PRO A 21 -16.93 -7.21 20.26
CA PRO A 21 -17.64 -8.45 20.03
C PRO A 21 -16.67 -9.56 19.57
N PRO A 22 -16.95 -10.83 19.91
CA PRO A 22 -16.15 -11.95 19.44
C PRO A 22 -16.22 -11.99 17.91
N TYR A 23 -15.05 -11.99 17.26
CA TYR A 23 -14.95 -12.12 15.81
C TYR A 23 -15.67 -13.39 15.37
N GLN A 24 -16.85 -13.23 14.79
CA GLN A 24 -17.49 -14.30 14.02
C GLN A 24 -16.59 -14.57 12.82
N ASN A 25 -16.21 -15.85 12.68
CA ASN A 25 -15.42 -16.37 11.59
C ASN A 25 -16.01 -15.89 10.26
N VAL A 26 -15.27 -15.01 9.57
CA VAL A 26 -15.57 -14.64 8.19
C VAL A 26 -15.43 -15.92 7.35
N PRO A 27 -16.46 -16.32 6.59
CA PRO A 27 -16.34 -17.42 5.66
C PRO A 27 -15.19 -17.14 4.69
N GLN A 28 -14.21 -18.04 4.62
CA GLN A 28 -13.23 -18.05 3.54
C GLN A 28 -13.98 -18.38 2.25
N ASP A 29 -14.48 -17.35 1.58
CA ASP A 29 -14.98 -17.49 0.22
C ASP A 29 -13.77 -17.51 -0.72
N HIS A 30 -13.39 -18.73 -1.08
CA HIS A 30 -12.52 -19.00 -2.19
C HIS A 30 -13.26 -18.67 -3.49
N SER A 31 -12.67 -17.79 -4.30
CA SER A 31 -12.97 -17.56 -5.72
C SER A 31 -13.55 -16.18 -6.01
N SER A 32 -12.67 -15.24 -6.34
CA SER A 32 -12.95 -14.17 -7.29
C SER A 32 -11.63 -13.62 -7.83
N ARG A 33 -11.07 -14.35 -8.81
CA ARG A 33 -10.52 -13.82 -10.05
C ARG A 33 -10.14 -12.34 -10.01
N ALA A 34 -8.91 -12.05 -9.54
CA ALA A 34 -8.27 -10.76 -9.73
C ALA A 34 -8.06 -10.53 -11.24
N HIS A 35 -8.92 -9.70 -11.83
CA HIS A 35 -8.56 -9.03 -13.06
C HIS A 35 -7.44 -8.04 -12.72
N SER A 36 -6.22 -8.46 -13.04
CA SER A 36 -5.06 -7.59 -13.20
C SER A 36 -5.44 -6.47 -14.17
N TYR A 37 -5.73 -5.29 -13.62
CA TYR A 37 -5.49 -4.05 -14.35
C TYR A 37 -3.97 -3.93 -14.39
N GLN A 38 -3.39 -4.33 -15.51
CA GLN A 38 -2.05 -3.93 -15.88
C GLN A 38 -2.04 -2.41 -15.92
N ASP A 39 -1.22 -1.81 -15.06
CA ASP A 39 -0.67 -0.49 -15.29
C ASP A 39 -0.10 -0.44 -16.70
N MET A 40 -0.82 0.21 -17.60
CA MET A 40 -0.21 0.76 -18.79
C MET A 40 0.61 1.97 -18.34
N GLU A 41 1.83 1.69 -17.91
CA GLU A 41 2.94 2.64 -17.85
C GLU A 41 3.18 3.15 -19.28
N SER A 42 2.43 4.18 -19.67
CA SER A 42 2.75 4.97 -20.85
C SER A 42 4.04 5.72 -20.56
N THR A 43 5.14 5.13 -20.99
CA THR A 43 6.43 5.77 -21.17
C THR A 43 6.24 7.00 -22.08
N ILE A 44 6.04 8.18 -21.49
CA ILE A 44 6.15 9.44 -22.22
C ILE A 44 7.64 9.73 -22.31
N GLY A 45 8.23 9.27 -23.42
CA GLY A 45 9.55 9.65 -23.86
C GLY A 45 9.67 11.17 -23.91
N SER A 46 10.70 11.66 -23.23
CA SER A 46 11.22 13.01 -23.41
C SER A 46 11.82 13.10 -24.81
N THR A 47 10.99 13.48 -25.79
CA THR A 47 11.45 13.92 -27.11
C THR A 47 11.50 15.44 -27.15
N THR A 48 12.74 15.92 -27.16
CA THR A 48 13.19 17.25 -27.57
C THR A 48 12.43 17.74 -28.81
N PRO A 49 11.89 18.97 -28.83
CA PRO A 49 11.43 19.58 -30.08
C PRO A 49 12.65 20.05 -30.88
N THR A 50 12.95 19.27 -31.91
CA THR A 50 13.80 19.63 -33.05
C THR A 50 13.29 20.93 -33.68
N GLN A 51 14.22 21.85 -33.95
CA GLN A 51 14.01 23.02 -34.80
C GLN A 51 13.35 22.65 -36.14
N PRO A 52 12.48 23.51 -36.69
CA PRO A 52 12.37 23.68 -38.11
C PRO A 52 13.13 24.94 -38.54
N PHE A 53 14.18 24.71 -39.31
CA PHE A 53 14.73 25.66 -40.27
C PHE A 53 13.70 25.96 -41.37
N SER A 54 13.91 27.13 -42.00
CA SER A 54 13.55 27.53 -43.37
C SER A 54 12.30 28.39 -43.60
N HIS A 55 12.57 29.69 -43.77
CA HIS A 55 12.23 30.52 -44.93
C HIS A 55 10.95 30.25 -45.72
N ALA A 56 10.08 31.27 -45.77
CA ALA A 56 9.39 31.64 -46.99
C ALA A 56 9.09 33.15 -47.02
N ASN A 57 9.49 33.77 -48.12
CA ASN A 57 9.31 35.17 -48.46
C ASN A 57 7.83 35.53 -48.65
N HIS A 58 7.41 36.72 -48.19
CA HIS A 58 6.31 37.48 -48.79
C HIS A 58 6.64 38.97 -48.60
N ARG A 59 7.26 39.62 -49.59
CA ARG A 59 6.61 40.45 -50.64
C ARG A 59 5.59 41.45 -50.08
N ASP A 60 6.11 42.61 -49.68
CA ASP A 60 6.01 43.86 -50.45
C ASP A 60 4.69 44.09 -51.21
N TYR A 61 3.86 45.00 -50.69
CA TYR A 61 3.04 45.88 -51.51
C TYR A 61 3.16 47.30 -50.96
N GLY A 62 3.86 48.11 -51.74
CA GLY A 62 4.18 49.50 -51.45
C GLY A 62 2.96 50.41 -51.39
N THR A 63 3.02 51.33 -50.44
CA THR A 63 2.25 52.56 -50.43
C THR A 63 2.77 53.45 -51.56
N LEU A 64 2.14 53.42 -52.73
CA LEU A 64 2.43 54.38 -53.79
C LEU A 64 1.69 55.71 -53.54
N PRO A 65 2.36 56.86 -53.74
CA PRO A 65 1.74 58.17 -53.71
C PRO A 65 1.04 58.45 -55.05
N VAL A 66 -0.17 59.01 -55.03
CA VAL A 66 -0.82 59.54 -56.23
C VAL A 66 -0.95 61.06 -56.10
N PRO A 67 -0.66 61.81 -57.17
CA PRO A 67 -0.23 63.20 -57.12
C PRO A 67 -1.38 64.17 -57.41
N SER A 68 -1.15 65.41 -57.02
CA SER A 68 -1.77 66.62 -57.57
C SER A 68 -1.73 66.65 -59.10
N PRO A 69 -2.75 67.20 -59.75
CA PRO A 69 -2.51 68.09 -60.88
C PRO A 69 -3.20 69.45 -60.73
N SER A 70 -2.34 70.45 -60.78
CA SER A 70 -2.49 71.79 -61.35
C SER A 70 -3.64 72.01 -62.35
N SER A 71 -4.42 73.07 -62.07
CA SER A 71 -4.99 74.05 -63.03
C SER A 71 -3.98 74.42 -64.13
N PRO A 72 -4.35 74.70 -65.41
CA PRO A 72 -4.91 76.02 -65.77
C PRO A 72 -5.77 76.03 -67.06
N GLY A 73 -6.33 77.19 -67.43
CA GLY A 73 -6.60 77.46 -68.86
C GLY A 73 -7.81 78.32 -69.17
N ASP A 74 -7.72 79.61 -68.86
CA ASP A 74 -8.41 80.65 -69.62
C ASP A 74 -8.05 80.55 -71.11
N THR A 75 -9.03 80.72 -72.00
CA THR A 75 -8.82 81.35 -73.30
C THR A 75 -10.09 82.10 -73.70
N ASP A 76 -10.02 83.43 -73.55
CA ASP A 76 -10.70 84.39 -74.41
C ASP A 76 -10.37 84.10 -75.88
N THR A 77 -11.33 84.25 -76.79
CA THR A 77 -11.05 84.67 -78.18
C THR A 77 -12.27 85.31 -78.81
N ASP A 78 -12.20 86.64 -78.76
CA ASP A 78 -12.69 87.65 -79.70
C ASP A 78 -12.73 87.21 -81.18
N SER A 79 -13.75 87.63 -81.93
CA SER A 79 -13.62 88.19 -83.30
C SER A 79 -14.96 88.35 -84.03
N ASP A 80 -15.22 89.61 -84.40
CA ASP A 80 -16.13 90.09 -85.43
C ASP A 80 -15.83 89.51 -86.84
N ILE A 81 -16.83 89.57 -87.76
CA ILE A 81 -16.75 90.15 -89.13
C ILE A 81 -17.76 89.51 -90.13
N ALA A 82 -18.41 90.40 -90.90
CA ALA A 82 -18.95 90.30 -92.27
C ALA A 82 -20.33 89.69 -92.58
N GLU A 83 -21.30 90.60 -92.58
CA GLU A 83 -22.27 90.90 -93.65
C GLU A 83 -21.90 90.43 -95.09
N ALA A 84 -22.71 89.56 -95.73
CA ALA A 84 -23.18 89.68 -97.12
C ALA A 84 -23.98 88.44 -97.65
N ASP A 85 -25.16 88.78 -98.19
CA ASP A 85 -25.98 88.16 -99.24
C ASP A 85 -26.80 86.86 -99.04
N SER A 86 -28.13 87.04 -99.11
CA SER A 86 -29.10 86.50 -98.15
C SER A 86 -30.29 85.74 -98.77
N ARG A 87 -30.13 85.09 -99.93
CA ARG A 87 -31.26 84.35 -100.56
C ARG A 87 -30.96 82.94 -101.07
N MET A 88 -29.73 82.60 -101.45
CA MET A 88 -29.36 81.22 -101.78
C MET A 88 -28.80 80.46 -100.57
N LEU A 89 -28.07 81.16 -99.70
CA LEU A 89 -27.60 80.66 -98.41
C LEU A 89 -28.76 80.26 -97.49
N LYS A 90 -29.91 80.94 -97.52
CA LYS A 90 -31.07 80.59 -96.66
C LYS A 90 -31.67 79.22 -96.94
N ARG A 91 -31.63 78.74 -98.19
CA ARG A 91 -32.14 77.39 -98.52
C ARG A 91 -31.13 76.31 -98.14
N VAL A 92 -29.83 76.58 -98.32
CA VAL A 92 -28.75 75.67 -97.92
C VAL A 92 -28.57 75.66 -96.40
N LEU A 93 -28.63 76.80 -95.71
CA LEU A 93 -28.66 76.93 -94.25
C LEU A 93 -29.91 76.32 -93.66
N ALA A 94 -31.10 76.52 -94.24
CA ALA A 94 -32.31 75.88 -93.72
C ALA A 94 -32.18 74.35 -93.78
N LEU A 95 -31.68 73.79 -94.89
CA LEU A 95 -31.45 72.35 -95.01
C LEU A 95 -30.28 71.88 -94.13
N ALA A 96 -29.21 72.65 -93.98
CA ALA A 96 -28.08 72.34 -93.11
C ALA A 96 -28.46 72.43 -91.62
N VAL A 97 -29.27 73.40 -91.22
CA VAL A 97 -29.82 73.54 -89.87
C VAL A 97 -30.81 72.42 -89.59
N ILE A 98 -31.68 72.06 -90.53
CA ILE A 98 -32.58 70.90 -90.38
C ILE A 98 -31.76 69.60 -90.26
N ALA A 99 -30.77 69.38 -91.13
CA ALA A 99 -29.89 68.22 -91.06
C ALA A 99 -29.06 68.20 -89.77
N PHE A 100 -28.58 69.35 -89.29
CA PHE A 100 -27.84 69.49 -88.03
C PHE A 100 -28.75 69.28 -86.81
N MET A 101 -30.00 69.75 -86.83
CA MET A 101 -30.99 69.49 -85.78
C MET A 101 -31.41 68.01 -85.76
N CYS A 102 -31.58 67.38 -86.92
CA CYS A 102 -31.82 65.94 -87.02
C CYS A 102 -30.59 65.15 -86.54
N PHE A 103 -29.38 65.54 -86.96
CA PHE A 103 -28.15 64.88 -86.52
C PHE A 103 -27.91 65.10 -85.01
N SER A 104 -28.14 66.29 -84.48
CA SER A 104 -28.03 66.62 -83.06
C SER A 104 -29.06 65.86 -82.21
N THR A 105 -30.29 65.73 -82.67
CA THR A 105 -31.30 64.92 -81.97
C THR A 105 -30.96 63.42 -82.05
N ILE A 106 -30.46 62.92 -83.18
CA ILE A 106 -29.97 61.54 -83.31
C ILE A 106 -28.77 61.31 -82.39
N GLN A 107 -27.75 62.19 -82.38
CA GLN A 107 -26.59 62.12 -81.49
C GLN A 107 -27.00 62.22 -80.02
N PHE A 108 -27.96 63.07 -79.67
CA PHE A 108 -28.49 63.19 -78.31
C PHE A 108 -29.23 61.93 -77.88
N VAL A 109 -30.00 61.29 -78.77
CA VAL A 109 -30.66 60.01 -78.49
C VAL A 109 -29.65 58.87 -78.33
N TYR A 110 -28.58 58.83 -79.13
CA TYR A 110 -27.49 57.86 -78.95
C TYR A 110 -26.76 58.08 -77.63
N ALA A 111 -26.40 59.33 -77.30
CA ALA A 111 -25.76 59.68 -76.04
C ALA A 111 -26.66 59.40 -74.82
N GLN A 112 -27.97 59.70 -74.92
CA GLN A 112 -28.95 59.33 -73.90
C GLN A 112 -29.10 57.81 -73.78
N GLY A 113 -29.07 57.07 -74.90
CA GLY A 113 -29.13 55.61 -74.90
C GLY A 113 -27.94 54.98 -74.18
N GLU A 114 -26.73 55.49 -74.43
CA GLU A 114 -25.49 55.06 -73.76
C GLU A 114 -25.53 55.35 -72.25
N ILE A 115 -25.95 56.56 -71.86
CA ILE A 115 -26.15 56.94 -70.46
C ILE A 115 -27.23 56.07 -69.77
N GLN A 116 -28.28 55.67 -70.50
CA GLN A 116 -29.33 54.80 -69.96
C GLN A 116 -28.85 53.35 -69.78
N GLU A 117 -28.03 52.83 -70.70
CA GLU A 117 -27.42 51.50 -70.54
C GLU A 117 -26.39 51.48 -69.40
N GLU A 118 -25.53 52.49 -69.30
CA GLU A 118 -24.62 52.63 -68.14
C GLU A 118 -25.41 52.72 -66.83
N ARG A 119 -26.51 53.48 -66.80
CA ARG A 119 -27.37 53.55 -65.61
C ARG A 119 -28.00 52.20 -65.28
N ARG A 120 -28.41 51.40 -66.26
CA ARG A 120 -28.96 50.05 -66.05
C ARG A 120 -27.91 49.07 -65.54
N VAL A 121 -26.70 49.12 -66.10
CA VAL A 121 -25.55 48.32 -65.65
C VAL A 121 -25.23 48.70 -64.21
N TRP A 122 -25.11 49.99 -63.93
CA TRP A 122 -24.80 50.48 -62.61
C TRP A 122 -25.89 50.19 -61.57
N GLU A 123 -27.17 50.27 -61.94
CA GLU A 123 -28.27 49.85 -61.06
C GLU A 123 -28.23 48.34 -60.77
N ARG A 124 -27.83 47.51 -61.74
CA ARG A 124 -27.64 46.07 -61.55
C ARG A 124 -26.49 45.80 -60.58
N GLU A 125 -25.33 46.40 -60.82
CA GLU A 125 -24.16 46.29 -59.93
C GLU A 125 -24.50 46.76 -58.52
N ARG A 126 -25.24 47.86 -58.37
CA ARG A 126 -25.64 48.36 -57.06
C ARG A 126 -26.60 47.40 -56.34
N ARG A 127 -27.49 46.72 -57.08
CA ARG A 127 -28.37 45.68 -56.52
C ARG A 127 -27.58 44.43 -56.14
N GLU A 128 -26.63 44.00 -56.97
CA GLU A 128 -25.76 42.85 -56.70
C GLU A 128 -24.89 43.11 -55.47
N HIS A 129 -24.25 44.29 -55.41
CA HIS A 129 -23.49 44.71 -54.25
C HIS A 129 -24.36 44.84 -52.98
N ALA A 130 -25.57 45.38 -53.09
CA ALA A 130 -26.50 45.42 -51.97
C ALA A 130 -26.90 44.01 -51.49
N ALA A 131 -27.03 43.04 -52.40
CA ALA A 131 -27.31 41.65 -52.06
C ALA A 131 -26.09 40.99 -51.38
N GLU A 132 -24.88 41.21 -51.90
CA GLU A 132 -23.63 40.72 -51.30
C GLU A 132 -23.41 41.29 -49.90
N VAL A 133 -23.61 42.60 -49.71
CA VAL A 133 -23.54 43.25 -48.40
C VAL A 133 -24.56 42.66 -47.44
N LYS A 134 -25.75 42.30 -47.92
CA LYS A 134 -26.77 41.64 -47.10
C LYS A 134 -26.32 40.23 -46.66
N VAL A 135 -25.75 39.45 -47.58
CA VAL A 135 -25.18 38.11 -47.27
C VAL A 135 -24.05 38.25 -46.25
N TRP A 136 -23.12 39.16 -46.48
CA TRP A 136 -21.99 39.34 -45.59
C TRP A 136 -22.38 39.84 -44.19
N ASN A 137 -23.37 40.74 -44.10
CA ASN A 137 -23.93 41.14 -42.82
C ASN A 137 -24.61 39.97 -42.10
N GLN A 138 -25.26 39.07 -42.84
CA GLN A 138 -25.84 37.85 -42.29
C GLN A 138 -24.74 36.90 -41.79
N GLU A 139 -23.70 36.63 -42.57
CA GLU A 139 -22.55 35.82 -42.15
C GLU A 139 -21.86 36.39 -40.91
N ARG A 140 -21.68 37.71 -40.83
CA ARG A 140 -21.10 38.34 -39.64
C ARG A 140 -22.01 38.15 -38.42
N ALA A 141 -23.31 38.35 -38.58
CA ALA A 141 -24.27 38.12 -37.51
C ALA A 141 -24.29 36.64 -37.09
N ASP A 142 -24.07 35.70 -38.00
CA ASP A 142 -24.01 34.27 -37.73
C ASP A 142 -22.73 33.93 -36.94
N HIS A 143 -21.59 34.46 -37.37
CA HIS A 143 -20.31 34.34 -36.66
C HIS A 143 -20.35 34.95 -35.26
N GLU A 144 -21.00 36.09 -35.07
CA GLU A 144 -21.20 36.69 -33.75
C GLU A 144 -22.02 35.77 -32.83
N ARG A 145 -23.06 35.12 -33.36
CA ARG A 145 -23.86 34.15 -32.60
C ARG A 145 -23.04 32.90 -32.26
N GLU A 146 -22.25 32.37 -33.19
CA GLU A 146 -21.34 31.25 -32.92
C GLU A 146 -20.29 31.61 -31.87
N GLY A 147 -19.71 32.82 -31.94
CA GLY A 147 -18.78 33.33 -30.94
C GLY A 147 -19.40 33.41 -29.55
N GLN A 148 -20.64 33.86 -29.44
CA GLN A 148 -21.38 33.87 -28.17
C GLN A 148 -21.66 32.46 -27.64
N VAL A 149 -21.97 31.49 -28.51
CA VAL A 149 -22.12 30.08 -28.13
C VAL A 149 -20.80 29.52 -27.60
N PHE A 150 -19.69 29.78 -28.30
CA PHE A 150 -18.37 29.32 -27.89
C PHE A 150 -17.94 29.93 -26.54
N GLN A 151 -18.20 31.23 -26.35
CA GLN A 151 -17.88 31.92 -25.10
C GLN A 151 -18.66 31.33 -23.92
N ARG A 152 -19.98 31.07 -24.08
CA ARG A 152 -20.79 30.39 -23.05
C ARG A 152 -20.29 28.99 -22.74
N ALA A 153 -19.99 28.19 -23.76
CA ALA A 153 -19.44 26.85 -23.57
C ALA A 153 -18.10 26.87 -22.81
N ARG A 154 -17.26 27.89 -23.06
CA ARG A 154 -16.00 28.08 -22.34
C ARG A 154 -16.21 28.45 -20.88
N GLU A 155 -17.19 29.30 -20.59
CA GLU A 155 -17.55 29.69 -19.22
C GLU A 155 -18.12 28.52 -18.43
N GLU A 156 -19.03 27.74 -19.04
CA GLU A 156 -19.56 26.50 -18.48
C GLU A 156 -18.44 25.50 -18.17
N TRP A 157 -17.53 25.28 -19.11
CA TRP A 157 -16.38 24.39 -18.89
C TRP A 157 -15.44 24.89 -17.79
N GLN A 158 -15.22 26.20 -17.68
CA GLN A 158 -14.44 26.76 -16.57
C GLN A 158 -15.14 26.58 -15.22
N GLN A 159 -16.47 26.66 -15.18
CA GLN A 159 -17.24 26.40 -13.98
C GLN A 159 -17.15 24.93 -13.58
N GLU A 160 -17.36 24.00 -14.53
CA GLU A 160 -17.21 22.56 -14.30
C GLU A 160 -15.82 22.21 -13.75
N ARG A 161 -14.76 22.82 -14.31
CA ARG A 161 -13.40 22.64 -13.78
C ARG A 161 -13.20 23.14 -12.37
N LYS A 162 -13.86 24.25 -11.98
CA LYS A 162 -13.80 24.76 -10.60
C LYS A 162 -14.54 23.84 -9.64
N GLU A 163 -15.69 23.34 -10.05
CA GLU A 163 -16.50 22.39 -9.27
C GLU A 163 -15.72 21.08 -9.08
N HIS A 164 -15.17 20.52 -10.15
CA HIS A 164 -14.36 19.32 -10.09
C HIS A 164 -13.08 19.52 -9.25
N ALA A 165 -12.42 20.68 -9.35
CA ALA A 165 -11.27 20.99 -8.50
C ALA A 165 -11.65 21.05 -7.02
N ALA A 166 -12.81 21.60 -6.68
CA ALA A 166 -13.31 21.64 -5.30
C ALA A 166 -13.65 20.24 -4.78
N GLU A 167 -14.26 19.40 -5.61
CA GLU A 167 -14.55 17.99 -5.30
C GLU A 167 -13.27 17.20 -5.01
N VAL A 168 -12.24 17.35 -5.85
CA VAL A 168 -10.94 16.70 -5.65
C VAL A 168 -10.30 17.13 -4.32
N VAL A 169 -10.43 18.40 -3.94
CA VAL A 169 -9.93 18.88 -2.64
C VAL A 169 -10.66 18.23 -1.47
N LEU A 170 -11.99 18.10 -1.54
CA LEU A 170 -12.78 17.42 -0.51
C LEU A 170 -12.40 15.95 -0.39
N TRP A 171 -12.32 15.25 -1.53
CA TRP A 171 -11.97 13.84 -1.55
C TRP A 171 -10.54 13.59 -1.04
N ASN A 172 -9.58 14.46 -1.37
CA ASN A 172 -8.23 14.38 -0.81
C ASN A 172 -8.23 14.56 0.71
N ARG A 173 -9.10 15.43 1.24
CA ARG A 173 -9.25 15.63 2.69
C ARG A 173 -9.81 14.38 3.37
N GLU A 174 -10.86 13.78 2.80
CA GLU A 174 -11.45 12.53 3.29
C GLU A 174 -10.44 11.39 3.26
N ARG A 175 -9.68 11.25 2.18
CA ARG A 175 -8.60 10.26 2.06
C ARG A 175 -7.52 10.46 3.13
N ALA A 176 -7.08 11.69 3.36
CA ALA A 176 -6.09 12.00 4.39
C ALA A 176 -6.63 11.78 5.82
N GLU A 177 -7.93 11.90 6.03
CA GLU A 177 -8.57 11.51 7.31
C GLU A 177 -8.61 10.00 7.46
N HIS A 178 -9.03 9.27 6.43
CA HIS A 178 -9.04 7.82 6.43
C HIS A 178 -7.64 7.21 6.62
N GLU A 179 -6.61 7.82 6.03
CA GLU A 179 -5.21 7.41 6.23
C GLU A 179 -4.79 7.58 7.69
N ARG A 180 -5.11 8.72 8.32
CA ARG A 180 -4.83 8.96 9.75
C ARG A 180 -5.58 7.99 10.66
N GLU A 181 -6.84 7.69 10.37
CA GLU A 181 -7.60 6.67 11.10
C GLU A 181 -6.96 5.28 10.97
N GLY A 182 -6.49 4.95 9.76
CA GLY A 182 -5.75 3.72 9.47
C GLY A 182 -4.47 3.61 10.30
N GLU A 183 -3.68 4.68 10.39
CA GLU A 183 -2.47 4.73 11.22
C GLU A 183 -2.78 4.54 12.71
N VAL A 184 -3.81 5.21 13.24
CA VAL A 184 -4.24 5.04 14.64
C VAL A 184 -4.66 3.59 14.92
N PHE A 185 -5.40 2.98 14.00
CA PHE A 185 -5.81 1.58 14.13
C PHE A 185 -4.61 0.62 14.10
N GLN A 186 -3.61 0.89 13.26
CA GLN A 186 -2.37 0.10 13.24
C GLN A 186 -1.60 0.23 14.56
N GLN A 187 -1.43 1.44 15.08
CA GLN A 187 -0.75 1.67 16.36
C GLN A 187 -1.48 0.97 17.52
N ALA A 188 -2.81 1.07 17.57
CA ALA A 188 -3.62 0.37 18.58
C ALA A 188 -3.47 -1.15 18.49
N ARG A 189 -3.39 -1.71 17.26
CA ARG A 189 -3.14 -3.13 17.06
C ARG A 189 -1.76 -3.54 17.56
N GLU A 190 -0.73 -2.76 17.27
CA GLU A 190 0.64 -3.05 17.73
C GLU A 190 0.77 -2.96 19.25
N GLU A 191 0.16 -1.95 19.87
CA GLU A 191 0.07 -1.84 21.32
C GLU A 191 -0.63 -3.05 21.93
N TRP A 192 -1.79 -3.44 21.40
CA TRP A 192 -2.51 -4.62 21.87
C TRP A 192 -1.68 -5.91 21.73
N GLN A 193 -0.93 -6.06 20.64
CA GLN A 193 -0.01 -7.21 20.47
C GLN A 193 1.16 -7.17 21.45
N ARG A 194 1.71 -5.97 21.75
CA ARG A 194 2.75 -5.80 22.76
C ARG A 194 2.24 -6.17 24.15
N GLU A 195 1.05 -5.71 24.52
CA GLU A 195 0.40 -6.09 25.78
C GLU A 195 0.18 -7.59 25.87
N ARG A 196 -0.36 -8.22 24.81
CA ARG A 196 -0.55 -9.69 24.78
C ARG A 196 0.75 -10.46 24.93
N LYS A 197 1.84 -10.00 24.33
CA LYS A 197 3.17 -10.61 24.48
C LYS A 197 3.70 -10.41 25.90
N ALA A 198 3.53 -9.22 26.48
CA ALA A 198 3.94 -8.93 27.86
C ALA A 198 3.17 -9.78 28.88
N HIS A 199 1.89 -10.05 28.63
CA HIS A 199 1.03 -10.88 29.46
C HIS A 199 1.03 -12.37 29.07
N LYS A 200 1.91 -12.80 28.17
CA LYS A 200 2.04 -14.23 27.85
C LYS A 200 2.62 -14.97 29.06
N PRO A 201 2.03 -16.12 29.48
CA PRO A 201 2.62 -16.93 30.53
C PRO A 201 4.03 -17.39 30.16
N PHE A 202 4.92 -17.36 31.13
CA PHE A 202 6.30 -17.83 30.96
C PHE A 202 6.80 -18.49 32.24
N TRP A 203 7.75 -19.40 32.09
CA TRP A 203 8.39 -20.05 33.23
C TRP A 203 9.43 -19.13 33.86
N GLY A 204 9.37 -18.99 35.19
CA GLY A 204 10.43 -18.33 35.95
C GLY A 204 11.73 -19.14 35.94
N THR A 205 12.66 -18.79 36.84
CA THR A 205 13.92 -19.52 36.98
C THR A 205 13.66 -21.01 37.22
N VAL A 206 14.17 -21.85 36.32
CA VAL A 206 14.13 -23.30 36.48
C VAL A 206 15.09 -23.70 37.59
N GLY A 207 14.56 -24.36 38.61
CA GLY A 207 15.31 -24.84 39.75
C GLY A 207 15.22 -26.36 39.88
N LEU A 208 16.14 -26.94 40.64
CA LEU A 208 16.02 -28.34 41.05
C LEU A 208 14.84 -28.48 42.01
N GLN A 209 14.00 -29.49 41.79
CA GLN A 209 12.94 -29.82 42.75
C GLN A 209 13.55 -30.41 44.02
N SER A 210 14.54 -31.28 43.85
CA SER A 210 15.27 -31.95 44.92
C SER A 210 16.73 -32.13 44.51
N PRO A 211 17.70 -32.11 45.45
CA PRO A 211 19.07 -32.53 45.18
C PRO A 211 19.17 -34.01 44.82
N SER A 212 18.13 -34.81 45.08
CA SER A 212 18.14 -36.24 44.83
C SER A 212 17.97 -36.62 43.36
N CYS A 213 18.59 -37.74 42.98
CA CYS A 213 18.50 -38.33 41.64
C CYS A 213 17.41 -39.40 41.59
N LEU A 214 16.68 -39.44 40.47
CA LEU A 214 15.62 -40.44 40.26
C LEU A 214 16.16 -41.74 39.68
N ALA A 215 17.06 -41.64 38.71
CA ALA A 215 17.67 -42.73 37.97
C ALA A 215 19.00 -42.25 37.38
N TYR A 216 19.76 -43.15 36.76
CA TYR A 216 21.00 -42.79 36.10
C TYR A 216 20.75 -41.65 35.11
N ASN A 217 21.55 -40.59 35.23
CA ASN A 217 21.46 -39.39 34.42
C ASN A 217 20.08 -38.68 34.47
N THR A 218 19.23 -38.99 35.46
CA THR A 218 17.83 -38.53 35.52
C THR A 218 17.51 -37.75 36.79
N ARG A 219 16.93 -36.55 36.61
CA ARG A 219 16.63 -35.62 37.72
C ARG A 219 15.32 -34.85 37.51
N ARG A 220 14.73 -34.37 38.61
CA ARG A 220 13.53 -33.51 38.58
C ARG A 220 13.85 -32.03 38.68
N TYR A 221 13.28 -31.28 37.75
CA TYR A 221 13.28 -29.82 37.74
C TYR A 221 11.88 -29.30 38.02
N GLN A 222 11.81 -28.09 38.59
CA GLN A 222 10.58 -27.37 38.80
C GLN A 222 10.76 -25.89 38.45
N ALA A 223 9.68 -25.25 38.03
CA ALA A 223 9.65 -23.83 37.74
C ALA A 223 8.26 -23.29 38.03
N LYS A 224 8.22 -22.05 38.52
CA LYS A 224 6.97 -21.34 38.76
C LYS A 224 6.50 -20.65 37.48
N LEU A 225 5.26 -20.88 37.07
CA LEU A 225 4.64 -20.19 35.96
C LEU A 225 4.29 -18.76 36.40
N ARG A 226 4.67 -17.78 35.59
CA ARG A 226 4.39 -16.35 35.80
C ARG A 226 3.39 -15.86 34.76
N ASN A 227 2.73 -14.74 35.07
CA ASN A 227 1.77 -14.07 34.19
C ASN A 227 0.58 -14.95 33.74
N VAL A 228 0.06 -15.79 34.64
CA VAL A 228 -1.19 -16.52 34.40
C VAL A 228 -2.36 -15.52 34.50
N PRO A 229 -3.17 -15.31 33.45
CA PRO A 229 -4.27 -14.35 33.50
C PRO A 229 -5.32 -14.76 34.53
N LEU A 230 -5.86 -13.78 35.28
CA LEU A 230 -6.94 -14.03 36.23
C LEU A 230 -8.16 -14.62 35.49
N GLY A 231 -8.66 -15.76 35.98
CA GLY A 231 -9.82 -16.45 35.41
C GLY A 231 -9.54 -17.28 34.15
N ALA A 232 -8.30 -17.32 33.65
CA ALA A 232 -7.92 -18.26 32.60
C ALA A 232 -7.75 -19.68 33.16
N ASP A 233 -7.85 -20.69 32.29
CA ASP A 233 -7.51 -22.07 32.64
C ASP A 233 -5.99 -22.19 32.86
N TRP A 234 -5.60 -22.14 34.12
CA TRP A 234 -4.21 -22.23 34.56
C TRP A 234 -3.55 -23.55 34.11
N LEU A 235 -4.32 -24.64 33.99
CA LEU A 235 -3.79 -25.94 33.61
C LEU A 235 -3.43 -25.93 32.12
N GLN A 236 -4.30 -25.36 31.28
CA GLN A 236 -4.00 -25.16 29.87
C GLN A 236 -2.78 -24.25 29.68
N ALA A 237 -2.66 -23.16 30.45
CA ALA A 237 -1.48 -22.30 30.39
C ALA A 237 -0.20 -23.06 30.79
N CYS A 238 -0.28 -23.88 31.84
CA CYS A 238 0.84 -24.70 32.31
C CYS A 238 1.29 -25.73 31.27
N MET A 239 0.37 -26.48 30.67
CA MET A 239 0.69 -27.54 29.71
C MET A 239 1.12 -27.01 28.33
N SER A 240 0.79 -25.77 27.98
CA SER A 240 1.11 -25.17 26.66
C SER A 240 2.34 -24.25 26.66
N THR A 241 2.88 -23.92 27.83
CA THR A 241 4.05 -23.03 27.94
C THR A 241 5.34 -23.85 27.82
N GLN A 242 6.16 -23.50 26.84
CA GLN A 242 7.44 -24.17 26.59
C GLN A 242 8.53 -23.66 27.54
N VAL A 243 9.46 -24.53 27.94
CA VAL A 243 10.62 -24.19 28.78
C VAL A 243 11.92 -24.66 28.14
N GLU A 244 13.02 -23.98 28.41
CA GLU A 244 14.36 -24.44 28.05
C GLU A 244 15.10 -24.90 29.30
N ILE A 245 15.57 -26.16 29.30
CA ILE A 245 16.35 -26.74 30.38
C ILE A 245 17.63 -27.31 29.78
N GLN A 246 18.78 -26.78 30.21
CA GLN A 246 20.10 -27.19 29.74
C GLN A 246 20.24 -27.18 28.20
N GLY A 247 19.70 -26.14 27.53
CA GLY A 247 19.80 -25.99 26.08
C GLY A 247 18.82 -26.85 25.26
N ARG A 248 17.92 -27.59 25.89
CA ARG A 248 16.84 -28.32 25.20
C ARG A 248 15.47 -27.72 25.54
N THR A 249 14.63 -27.56 24.52
CA THR A 249 13.27 -27.03 24.66
C THR A 249 12.28 -28.16 24.93
N PHE A 250 11.50 -28.03 25.99
CA PHE A 250 10.39 -28.92 26.34
C PHE A 250 9.07 -28.23 26.01
N SER A 251 8.20 -28.93 25.28
CA SER A 251 6.90 -28.38 24.88
C SER A 251 5.91 -28.28 26.03
N ALA A 252 6.02 -29.16 27.03
CA ALA A 252 5.12 -29.25 28.18
C ALA A 252 5.86 -29.85 29.40
N PRO A 253 5.42 -29.54 30.64
CA PRO A 253 5.81 -30.28 31.84
C PRO A 253 5.18 -31.67 31.88
N GLU A 254 5.79 -32.57 32.67
CA GLU A 254 5.23 -33.88 33.01
C GLU A 254 4.00 -33.74 33.91
N LYS A 255 4.05 -32.76 34.82
CA LYS A 255 2.97 -32.47 35.77
C LYS A 255 2.90 -30.98 36.08
N CYS A 256 1.69 -30.52 36.31
CA CYS A 256 1.38 -29.20 36.84
C CYS A 256 0.73 -29.33 38.22
N GLU A 257 1.16 -28.52 39.19
CA GLU A 257 0.53 -28.45 40.50
C GLU A 257 0.30 -26.99 40.90
N ILE A 258 -0.76 -26.74 41.65
CA ILE A 258 -1.00 -25.45 42.30
C ILE A 258 -0.53 -25.55 43.75
N TRP A 259 0.24 -24.55 44.19
CA TRP A 259 0.57 -24.36 45.59
C TRP A 259 0.25 -22.92 46.00
N GLY A 260 -0.84 -22.73 46.76
CA GLY A 260 -1.37 -21.41 47.04
C GLY A 260 -1.98 -20.78 45.79
N ASP A 261 -1.54 -19.57 45.43
CA ASP A 261 -1.94 -18.88 44.20
C ASP A 261 -0.97 -19.11 43.03
N ASP A 262 0.04 -19.96 43.24
CA ASP A 262 1.14 -20.16 42.30
C ASP A 262 1.02 -21.51 41.59
N VAL A 263 1.30 -21.50 40.28
CA VAL A 263 1.32 -22.70 39.44
C VAL A 263 2.77 -23.13 39.24
N TYR A 264 3.06 -24.40 39.51
CA TYR A 264 4.37 -25.01 39.30
C TYR A 264 4.28 -26.09 38.22
N GLY A 265 5.28 -26.10 37.34
CA GLY A 265 5.53 -27.19 36.40
C GLY A 265 6.68 -28.06 36.88
N TYR A 266 6.62 -29.35 36.56
CA TYR A 266 7.66 -30.33 36.88
C TYR A 266 8.12 -31.04 35.62
N TRP A 267 9.44 -31.20 35.48
CA TRP A 267 10.06 -31.92 34.37
C TRP A 267 10.99 -33.01 34.90
N ILE A 268 10.99 -34.14 34.20
CA ILE A 268 11.99 -35.19 34.38
C ILE A 268 12.99 -35.04 33.23
N VAL A 269 14.25 -34.77 33.57
CA VAL A 269 15.34 -34.59 32.61
C VAL A 269 16.28 -35.77 32.76
N ASP A 270 16.44 -36.55 31.71
CA ASP A 270 17.18 -37.83 31.64
C ASP A 270 18.52 -37.74 30.88
N PHE A 271 18.97 -36.51 30.60
CA PHE A 271 20.22 -36.23 29.92
C PHE A 271 21.08 -35.23 30.68
N ASP A 272 22.39 -35.29 30.42
CA ASP A 272 23.40 -34.32 30.87
C ASP A 272 23.29 -33.95 32.37
N GLN A 273 23.02 -34.96 33.21
CA GLN A 273 22.97 -34.85 34.68
C GLN A 273 24.21 -35.51 35.32
N PRO A 274 25.40 -34.88 35.27
CA PRO A 274 26.64 -35.48 35.79
C PRO A 274 26.55 -35.79 37.29
N GLU A 275 25.77 -35.00 38.04
CA GLU A 275 25.51 -35.22 39.45
C GLU A 275 24.66 -36.47 39.77
N CYS A 276 24.02 -37.06 38.76
CA CYS A 276 23.18 -38.26 38.84
C CYS A 276 23.79 -39.43 38.07
N GLN A 277 25.11 -39.45 37.92
CA GLN A 277 25.86 -40.55 37.32
C GLN A 277 26.65 -41.28 38.42
N PRO A 278 25.98 -42.13 39.22
CA PRO A 278 26.70 -43.02 40.11
C PRO A 278 27.56 -43.98 39.28
N ARG A 279 28.55 -44.59 39.93
CA ARG A 279 29.48 -45.52 39.28
C ARG A 279 29.57 -46.79 40.07
N TRP A 280 29.84 -47.91 39.40
CA TRP A 280 30.21 -49.14 40.09
C TRP A 280 31.61 -48.98 40.70
N ALA A 281 31.85 -49.71 41.79
CA ALA A 281 33.14 -49.71 42.45
C ALA A 281 34.26 -50.20 41.52
N ASP A 282 35.49 -49.81 41.85
CA ASP A 282 36.69 -50.16 41.09
C ASP A 282 37.10 -51.64 41.24
N PHE A 283 36.28 -52.45 41.91
CA PHE A 283 36.45 -53.88 42.07
C PHE A 283 35.11 -54.60 41.87
N THR A 284 35.18 -55.77 41.22
CA THR A 284 34.02 -56.64 40.97
C THR A 284 34.16 -57.90 41.81
N TRP A 285 33.16 -58.21 42.63
CA TRP A 285 33.12 -59.45 43.40
C TRP A 285 32.64 -60.60 42.53
N GLN A 286 33.51 -61.59 42.36
CA GLN A 286 33.19 -62.81 41.68
C GLN A 286 32.48 -63.77 42.65
N LYS A 287 31.22 -64.10 42.37
CA LYS A 287 30.43 -65.02 43.19
C LYS A 287 30.63 -66.49 42.81
N GLY A 288 31.30 -66.73 41.68
CA GLY A 288 31.46 -68.06 41.11
C GLY A 288 30.21 -68.49 40.34
N CYS A 289 30.14 -69.79 40.06
CA CYS A 289 29.01 -70.38 39.35
C CYS A 289 27.78 -70.43 40.26
N LEU A 290 26.71 -69.75 39.84
CA LEU A 290 25.44 -69.73 40.57
C LEU A 290 24.60 -70.96 40.22
N ARG A 291 24.66 -71.38 38.96
CA ARG A 291 23.99 -72.57 38.40
C ARG A 291 24.68 -72.96 37.08
N PRO A 292 24.43 -74.18 36.54
CA PRO A 292 25.04 -74.61 35.28
C PRO A 292 24.81 -73.57 34.17
N GLY A 293 25.90 -73.14 33.54
CA GLY A 293 25.93 -72.14 32.48
C GLY A 293 25.89 -70.68 32.94
N ILE A 294 25.84 -70.36 34.25
CA ILE A 294 25.68 -68.98 34.76
C ILE A 294 26.71 -68.65 35.84
N TYR A 295 27.52 -67.62 35.58
CA TYR A 295 28.48 -67.02 36.51
C TYR A 295 27.91 -65.75 37.17
N GLY A 296 28.07 -65.64 38.48
CA GLY A 296 27.61 -64.49 39.25
C GLY A 296 28.68 -63.42 39.43
N LEU A 297 28.34 -62.17 39.10
CA LEU A 297 29.14 -60.99 39.40
C LEU A 297 28.36 -60.03 40.29
N GLU A 298 29.07 -59.33 41.17
CA GLU A 298 28.50 -58.26 42.00
C GLU A 298 29.42 -57.06 42.04
N ALA A 299 28.84 -55.87 42.15
CA ALA A 299 29.59 -54.64 42.40
C ALA A 299 28.76 -53.70 43.28
N PRO A 300 29.36 -53.09 44.32
CA PRO A 300 28.71 -52.01 45.05
C PRO A 300 28.61 -50.77 44.15
N LEU A 301 27.46 -50.11 44.17
CA LEU A 301 27.23 -48.83 43.52
C LEU A 301 27.76 -47.72 44.43
N TRP A 302 28.43 -46.71 43.87
CA TRP A 302 29.04 -45.59 44.59
C TRP A 302 28.49 -44.26 44.06
N GLY A 303 28.54 -43.22 44.90
CA GLY A 303 28.14 -41.85 44.54
C GLY A 303 26.65 -41.54 44.73
N GLN A 304 25.92 -42.38 45.47
CA GLN A 304 24.52 -42.09 45.80
C GLN A 304 24.45 -41.08 46.94
N LYS A 305 23.45 -40.21 46.87
CA LYS A 305 23.19 -39.13 47.82
C LYS A 305 22.01 -39.48 48.71
N GLN A 306 21.89 -38.74 49.82
CA GLN A 306 20.73 -38.85 50.68
C GLN A 306 19.45 -38.44 49.93
N GLY A 307 18.43 -39.30 49.98
CA GLY A 307 17.15 -39.09 49.30
C GLY A 307 17.09 -39.58 47.86
N ASP A 308 18.20 -40.05 47.29
CA ASP A 308 18.19 -40.71 45.98
C ASP A 308 17.30 -41.95 45.99
N ASP A 309 16.66 -42.23 44.85
CA ASP A 309 16.09 -43.55 44.62
C ASP A 309 17.22 -44.52 44.26
N VAL A 310 17.92 -44.99 45.31
CA VAL A 310 19.11 -45.83 45.19
C VAL A 310 18.82 -47.12 44.42
N TYR A 311 17.57 -47.61 44.47
CA TYR A 311 17.16 -48.81 43.73
C TYR A 311 17.05 -48.50 42.23
N GLN A 312 16.36 -47.42 41.86
CA GLN A 312 16.28 -46.98 40.47
C GLN A 312 17.65 -46.62 39.89
N LEU A 313 18.49 -45.93 40.66
CA LEU A 313 19.88 -45.68 40.28
C LEU A 313 20.60 -47.00 39.97
N CYS A 314 20.52 -47.98 40.84
CA CYS A 314 21.17 -49.27 40.63
C CYS A 314 20.66 -49.99 39.37
N MET A 315 19.35 -50.03 39.15
CA MET A 315 18.76 -50.71 37.98
C MET A 315 19.03 -50.00 36.65
N THR A 316 19.36 -48.70 36.66
CA THR A 316 19.55 -47.90 35.44
C THR A 316 21.00 -47.48 35.20
N THR A 317 21.91 -47.74 36.14
CA THR A 317 23.33 -47.44 35.96
C THR A 317 23.96 -48.45 35.00
N PRO A 318 24.59 -48.01 33.89
CA PRO A 318 25.25 -48.91 32.95
C PRO A 318 26.33 -49.77 33.63
N GLY A 319 26.40 -51.06 33.30
CA GLY A 319 27.29 -52.05 33.91
C GLY A 319 28.72 -52.04 33.40
N TYR A 320 29.36 -50.87 33.39
CA TYR A 320 30.80 -50.76 33.18
C TYR A 320 31.54 -51.19 34.45
N LEU A 321 31.88 -52.48 34.54
CA LEU A 321 32.49 -53.06 35.74
C LEU A 321 34.02 -53.15 35.61
N ALA A 322 34.75 -53.02 36.72
CA ALA A 322 36.20 -53.12 36.70
C ALA A 322 36.67 -54.52 36.23
N GLY A 323 37.45 -54.56 35.15
CA GLY A 323 37.93 -55.79 34.52
C GLY A 323 36.94 -56.46 33.56
N TYR A 324 35.74 -55.91 33.41
CA TYR A 324 34.72 -56.38 32.47
C TYR A 324 34.32 -55.22 31.53
N GLY A 325 33.73 -55.54 30.38
CA GLY A 325 33.20 -54.52 29.46
C GLY A 325 31.89 -53.92 29.95
N ASP A 326 31.11 -53.38 29.02
CA ASP A 326 29.71 -53.05 29.28
C ASP A 326 28.89 -54.34 29.42
N MET A 327 28.44 -54.63 30.63
CA MET A 327 27.61 -55.78 30.95
C MET A 327 26.10 -55.45 30.89
N GLY A 328 25.73 -54.24 30.47
CA GLY A 328 24.38 -53.73 30.56
C GLY A 328 23.93 -53.49 32.00
N HIS A 329 22.63 -53.37 32.23
CA HIS A 329 22.09 -53.14 33.58
C HIS A 329 22.15 -54.41 34.45
N PRO A 330 22.26 -54.29 35.79
CA PRO A 330 22.22 -55.45 36.68
C PRO A 330 20.88 -56.18 36.56
N ASN A 331 20.90 -57.50 36.74
CA ASN A 331 19.69 -58.32 36.77
C ASN A 331 18.86 -58.03 38.03
N TYR A 332 19.53 -57.68 39.14
CA TYR A 332 18.88 -57.35 40.40
C TYR A 332 19.76 -56.46 41.27
N CYS A 333 19.10 -55.69 42.13
CA CYS A 333 19.72 -54.76 43.06
C CYS A 333 19.31 -55.11 44.48
N GLU A 334 20.29 -55.18 45.39
CA GLU A 334 20.06 -55.50 46.79
C GLU A 334 20.79 -54.50 47.69
N ARG A 335 20.09 -53.96 48.68
CA ARG A 335 20.72 -53.13 49.73
C ARG A 335 21.40 -54.06 50.73
N ARG A 336 22.72 -53.92 50.91
CA ARG A 336 23.49 -54.73 51.86
C ARG A 336 24.31 -53.86 52.80
N GLY A 337 24.45 -54.33 54.05
CA GLY A 337 25.32 -53.75 55.07
C GLY A 337 24.72 -52.59 55.86
N ASP A 338 25.46 -52.17 56.89
CA ASP A 338 25.29 -50.88 57.53
C ASP A 338 25.71 -49.76 56.56
N ARG A 339 25.25 -48.54 56.84
CA ARG A 339 25.15 -47.31 56.01
C ARG A 339 26.18 -47.03 54.89
N ASP A 340 27.32 -47.71 54.84
CA ASP A 340 28.49 -47.40 53.99
C ASP A 340 28.62 -48.25 52.71
N ILE A 341 28.06 -49.47 52.65
CA ILE A 341 28.19 -50.34 51.45
C ILE A 341 27.16 -49.99 50.35
N GLY A 342 26.05 -49.35 50.74
CA GLY A 342 25.04 -48.86 49.81
C GLY A 342 24.24 -49.97 49.11
N MET A 343 23.98 -49.78 47.82
CA MET A 343 23.24 -50.74 46.97
C MET A 343 24.23 -51.56 46.15
N VAL A 344 24.02 -52.87 46.06
CA VAL A 344 24.85 -53.80 45.30
C VAL A 344 24.07 -54.26 44.08
N GLY A 345 24.63 -54.04 42.90
CA GLY A 345 24.13 -54.61 41.65
C GLY A 345 24.67 -56.02 41.46
N ARG A 346 23.87 -56.90 40.87
CA ARG A 346 24.24 -58.28 40.58
C ARG A 346 23.96 -58.62 39.11
N TRP A 347 24.91 -59.31 38.47
CA TRP A 347 24.82 -59.76 37.09
C TRP A 347 24.94 -61.29 37.02
N GLU A 348 24.09 -61.90 36.21
CA GLU A 348 24.11 -63.31 35.85
C GLU A 348 24.61 -63.45 34.41
N VAL A 349 25.88 -63.82 34.28
CA VAL A 349 26.57 -63.85 32.99
C VAL A 349 26.65 -65.29 32.49
N PRO A 350 26.28 -65.58 31.23
CA PRO A 350 26.48 -66.90 30.66
C PRO A 350 27.97 -67.28 30.67
N ASP A 351 28.30 -68.43 31.28
CA ASP A 351 29.65 -68.99 31.30
C ASP A 351 29.59 -70.51 31.16
N ASN A 352 30.16 -71.03 30.07
CA ASN A 352 30.19 -72.47 29.78
C ASN A 352 31.11 -73.25 30.72
N ASN A 353 31.95 -72.58 31.51
CA ASN A 353 32.79 -73.20 32.53
C ASN A 353 32.06 -73.44 33.86
N CYS A 354 30.79 -73.04 33.94
CA CYS A 354 29.94 -73.35 35.09
C CYS A 354 29.15 -74.64 34.86
N TRP A 355 29.53 -75.71 35.56
CA TRP A 355 28.90 -77.03 35.47
C TRP A 355 28.24 -77.47 36.77
#